data_AF-A0A4Q3L390-F1
#
_entry.id   AF-A0A4Q3L390-F1
#
_cell.length_a   1.000
_cell.length_b   1.000
_cell.length_c   1.000
_cell.angle_alpha   90.00
_cell.angle_beta   90.00
_cell.angle_gamma   90.00
#
_symmetry.space_group_name_H-M   'P 1'
#
loop_
_entity.id
_entity.type
_entity.pdbx_description
1 polymer ?
#
loop_
_entity_poly.entity_id
_entity_poly.type
_entity_poly.pdbx_seq_one_letter_code
_entity_poly.pdbx_strand_id
1 'polypeptide(L)'
;MESLPMTPHEKAAYDAGLRAVLDMARTVATKMEAAPGAADHRKQVAVTALHTFADAATALALTSKPSPGVTALTAIAELPSASGEILRPQCSGRFPWSRDSTNGHVHGGYDAGCLTLMQ
;
A
#
# COMPACT_ATOMS: atom_id res chain seq x y z
N MET A 1 11.85 -18.49 -21.29
CA MET A 1 11.57 -19.04 -19.95
C MET A 1 10.52 -18.13 -19.35
N GLU A 2 9.24 -18.44 -19.55
CA GLU A 2 8.14 -17.64 -19.01
C GLU A 2 8.11 -17.85 -17.49
N SER A 3 8.23 -16.77 -16.71
CA SER A 3 8.02 -16.84 -15.27
C SER A 3 6.56 -17.14 -15.03
N LEU A 4 6.26 -18.19 -14.27
CA LEU A 4 4.91 -18.42 -13.77
C LEU A 4 4.45 -17.17 -12.99
N PRO A 5 3.20 -16.71 -13.19
CA PRO A 5 2.68 -15.56 -12.47
C PRO A 5 2.66 -15.86 -10.97
N MET A 6 3.22 -14.96 -10.15
CA MET A 6 3.19 -15.07 -8.69
C MET A 6 1.76 -15.15 -8.18
N THR A 7 1.50 -16.07 -7.25
CA THR A 7 0.24 -16.14 -6.50
C THR A 7 0.06 -14.87 -5.65
N PRO A 8 -1.18 -14.55 -5.23
CA PRO A 8 -1.42 -13.41 -4.34
C PRO A 8 -0.63 -13.47 -3.04
N HIS A 9 -0.44 -14.67 -2.48
CA HIS A 9 0.34 -14.88 -1.26
C HIS A 9 1.83 -14.63 -1.49
N GLU A 10 2.39 -15.15 -2.58
CA GLU A 10 3.79 -14.92 -2.96
C GLU A 10 4.06 -13.44 -3.24
N LYS A 11 3.14 -12.76 -3.92
CA LYS A 11 3.22 -11.31 -4.14
C LYS A 11 3.20 -10.54 -2.82
N ALA A 12 2.32 -10.91 -1.89
CA ALA A 12 2.25 -10.25 -0.58
C ALA A 12 3.55 -10.45 0.23
N ALA A 13 4.10 -11.66 0.22
CA ALA A 13 5.38 -11.96 0.87
C ALA A 13 6.54 -11.21 0.21
N TYR A 14 6.58 -11.15 -1.12
CA TYR A 14 7.55 -10.37 -1.89
C TYR A 14 7.47 -8.87 -1.55
N ASP A 15 6.26 -8.28 -1.59
CA ASP A 15 6.05 -6.87 -1.27
C ASP A 15 6.44 -6.56 0.18
N ALA A 16 6.20 -7.47 1.13
CA ALA A 16 6.60 -7.33 2.52
C ALA A 16 8.13 -7.36 2.69
N GLY A 17 8.80 -8.33 2.05
CA GLY A 17 10.26 -8.43 2.06
C GLY A 17 10.92 -7.20 1.44
N LEU A 18 10.36 -6.72 0.32
CA LEU A 18 10.84 -5.50 -0.33
C LEU A 18 10.70 -4.29 0.59
N ARG A 19 9.54 -4.09 1.23
CA ARG A 19 9.37 -3.01 2.23
C ARG A 19 10.42 -3.06 3.32
N ALA A 20 10.67 -4.23 3.89
CA ALA A 20 11.68 -4.41 4.94
C ALA A 20 13.09 -3.99 4.47
N VAL A 21 13.49 -4.34 3.24
CA VAL A 21 14.78 -3.93 2.67
C VAL A 21 14.86 -2.42 2.48
N LEU A 22 13.79 -1.77 2.02
CA LEU A 22 13.76 -0.32 1.80
C LEU A 22 13.80 0.45 3.13
N ASP A 23 13.13 -0.05 4.16
CA ASP A 23 13.18 0.52 5.51
C ASP A 23 14.59 0.35 6.12
N MET A 24 15.25 -0.78 5.88
CA MET A 24 16.65 -0.97 6.24
C MET A 24 17.56 0.02 5.51
N ALA A 25 17.38 0.24 4.20
CA ALA A 25 18.19 1.18 3.44
C ALA A 25 18.08 2.61 4.00
N ARG A 26 16.86 3.05 4.32
CA ARG A 26 16.61 4.34 5.00
C ARG A 26 17.26 4.39 6.38
N THR A 27 17.12 3.33 7.17
CA THR A 27 17.73 3.24 8.51
C THR A 27 19.25 3.35 8.45
N VAL A 28 19.89 2.70 7.47
CA VAL A 28 21.34 2.79 7.26
C VAL A 28 21.74 4.21 6.86
N ALA A 29 20.99 4.85 5.95
CA ALA A 29 21.25 6.23 5.56
C ALA A 29 21.20 7.19 6.76
N THR A 30 20.14 7.12 7.57
CA THR A 30 20.02 7.93 8.80
C THR A 30 21.16 7.68 9.79
N LYS A 31 21.59 6.43 9.94
CA LYS A 31 22.76 6.12 10.80
C LYS A 31 24.06 6.71 10.25
N MET A 32 24.23 6.75 8.93
CA MET A 32 25.40 7.36 8.29
C MET A 32 25.39 8.88 8.43
N GLU A 33 24.23 9.52 8.35
CA GLU A 33 24.06 10.96 8.58
C GLU A 33 24.36 11.37 10.03
N ALA A 34 24.03 10.50 11.00
CA ALA A 34 24.31 10.73 12.42
C ALA A 34 25.74 10.38 12.84
N ALA A 35 26.52 9.72 11.98
CA ALA A 35 27.85 9.23 12.33
C ALA A 35 28.92 10.34 12.28
N PRO A 36 30.01 10.21 13.05
CA PRO A 36 31.18 11.08 12.91
C PRO A 36 31.71 11.11 11.47
N GLY A 37 32.04 12.31 10.99
CA GLY A 37 32.47 12.53 9.61
C GLY A 37 31.36 12.38 8.58
N ALA A 38 30.08 12.53 8.94
CA ALA A 38 28.97 12.54 7.97
C ALA A 38 29.14 13.55 6.82
N ALA A 39 29.92 14.61 7.03
CA ALA A 39 30.30 15.58 6.00
C ALA A 39 31.29 15.03 4.96
N ASP A 40 31.85 13.83 5.16
CA ASP A 40 32.71 13.18 4.17
C ASP A 40 31.91 12.97 2.88
N HIS A 41 32.42 13.53 1.78
CA HIS A 41 31.72 13.51 0.48
C HIS A 41 31.27 12.10 0.05
N ARG A 42 32.10 11.07 0.31
CA ARG A 42 31.75 9.67 0.02
C ARG A 42 30.54 9.17 0.82
N LYS A 43 30.41 9.57 2.08
CA LYS A 43 29.27 9.21 2.93
C LYS A 43 28.01 9.93 2.46
N GLN A 44 28.11 11.21 2.09
CA GLN A 44 27.00 11.96 1.54
C GLN A 44 26.48 11.33 0.23
N VAL A 45 27.37 10.93 -0.67
CA VAL A 45 26.99 10.23 -1.90
C VAL A 45 26.28 8.90 -1.59
N ALA A 46 26.78 8.14 -0.63
CA ALA A 46 26.17 6.87 -0.23
C ALA A 46 24.78 7.06 0.42
N VAL A 47 24.62 8.07 1.29
CA VAL A 47 23.33 8.45 1.89
C VAL A 47 22.31 8.82 0.80
N THR A 48 22.69 9.70 -0.13
CA THR A 48 21.84 10.08 -1.26
C THR A 48 21.45 8.88 -2.10
N ALA A 49 22.38 7.97 -2.37
CA ALA A 49 22.11 6.76 -3.15
C ALA A 49 21.11 5.84 -2.43
N LEU A 50 21.24 5.65 -1.11
CA LEU A 50 20.32 4.83 -0.31
C LEU A 50 18.90 5.40 -0.29
N HIS A 51 18.76 6.71 -0.08
CA HIS A 51 17.46 7.37 -0.15
C HIS A 51 16.84 7.28 -1.55
N THR A 52 17.62 7.62 -2.59
CA THR A 52 17.15 7.56 -3.98
C THR A 52 16.74 6.14 -4.38
N PHE A 53 17.49 5.13 -3.96
CA PHE A 53 17.14 3.73 -4.17
C PHE A 53 15.82 3.38 -3.45
N ALA A 54 15.68 3.75 -2.18
CA ALA A 54 14.49 3.46 -1.39
C ALA A 54 13.21 4.03 -2.03
N ASP A 55 13.29 5.27 -2.50
CA ASP A 55 12.16 5.99 -3.09
C ASP A 55 11.84 5.47 -4.49
N ALA A 56 12.85 5.28 -5.34
CA ALA A 56 12.66 4.74 -6.68
C ALA A 56 12.09 3.31 -6.65
N ALA A 57 12.61 2.44 -5.78
CA ALA A 57 12.11 1.07 -5.66
C ALA A 57 10.70 1.02 -5.07
N THR A 58 10.36 1.92 -4.12
CA THR A 58 8.97 2.07 -3.66
C THR A 58 8.06 2.45 -4.83
N ALA A 59 8.45 3.46 -5.62
CA ALA A 59 7.67 3.95 -6.75
C ALA A 59 7.52 2.93 -7.88
N LEU A 60 8.52 2.09 -8.12
CA LEU A 60 8.54 1.13 -9.23
C LEU A 60 7.89 -0.22 -8.88
N ALA A 61 8.12 -0.72 -7.66
CA ALA A 61 7.77 -2.10 -7.31
C ALA A 61 6.61 -2.20 -6.31
N LEU A 62 6.32 -1.15 -5.54
CA LEU A 62 5.23 -1.16 -4.55
C LEU A 62 4.01 -0.32 -4.96
N THR A 63 4.06 0.36 -6.11
CA THR A 63 2.89 0.98 -6.74
C THR A 63 1.99 -0.07 -7.39
N SER A 64 1.44 -0.95 -6.56
CA SER A 64 0.28 -1.73 -6.97
C SER A 64 -0.90 -0.78 -7.09
N LYS A 65 -1.60 -0.79 -8.23
CA LYS A 65 -2.93 -0.16 -8.33
C LYS A 65 -3.73 -0.66 -7.11
N PRO A 66 -4.28 0.23 -6.27
CA PRO A 66 -4.95 -0.20 -5.05
C PRO A 66 -5.99 -1.25 -5.40
N SER A 67 -6.04 -2.32 -4.60
CA SER A 67 -7.05 -3.33 -4.82
C SER A 67 -8.41 -2.62 -4.75
N PRO A 68 -9.40 -3.02 -5.54
CA PRO A 68 -10.63 -2.25 -5.58
C PRO A 68 -11.36 -2.22 -4.22
N GLY A 69 -11.10 -3.17 -3.32
CA GLY A 69 -11.54 -3.09 -1.92
C GLY A 69 -10.86 -1.95 -1.15
N VAL A 70 -9.55 -1.75 -1.33
CA VAL A 70 -8.83 -0.59 -0.76
C VAL A 70 -9.39 0.71 -1.33
N THR A 71 -9.61 0.80 -2.65
CA THR A 71 -10.23 1.97 -3.28
C THR A 71 -11.62 2.27 -2.72
N ALA A 72 -12.43 1.24 -2.51
CA ALA A 72 -13.76 1.37 -1.92
C ALA A 72 -13.71 1.87 -0.46
N LEU A 73 -12.83 1.31 0.37
CA LEU A 73 -12.66 1.73 1.76
C LEU A 73 -12.14 3.16 1.88
N THR A 74 -11.21 3.59 1.03
CA THR A 74 -10.76 4.99 0.98
C THR A 74 -11.91 5.93 0.64
N ALA A 75 -12.73 5.59 -0.36
CA ALA A 75 -13.90 6.40 -0.72
C ALA A 75 -14.94 6.47 0.42
N ILE A 76 -15.13 5.38 1.18
CA ILE A 76 -16.03 5.35 2.35
C ILE A 76 -15.47 6.17 3.51
N ALA A 77 -14.15 6.12 3.73
CA ALA A 77 -13.47 6.82 4.82
C ALA A 77 -13.67 8.34 4.74
N GLU A 78 -13.72 8.89 3.53
CA GLU A 78 -13.93 10.33 3.27
C GLU A 78 -15.40 10.78 3.48
N LEU A 79 -16.35 9.84 3.55
CA LEU A 79 -17.76 10.16 3.74
C LEU A 79 -18.10 10.27 5.24
N PRO A 80 -18.74 11.38 5.68
CA PRO A 80 -19.09 11.60 7.08
C PRO A 80 -20.28 10.74 7.55
N SER A 81 -20.94 10.05 6.63
CA SER A 81 -22.14 9.25 6.90
C SER A 81 -21.83 7.91 7.56
N ALA A 82 -22.78 7.40 8.35
CA ALA A 82 -22.70 6.04 8.91
C ALA A 82 -23.07 4.95 7.88
N SER A 83 -23.69 5.31 6.77
CA SER A 83 -24.05 4.39 5.68
C SER A 83 -24.24 5.17 4.39
N GLY A 84 -24.18 4.47 3.26
CA GLY A 84 -24.44 5.09 1.96
C GLY A 84 -24.18 4.15 0.79
N GLU A 85 -24.00 4.77 -0.37
CA GLU A 85 -23.62 4.07 -1.60
C GLU A 85 -22.39 4.74 -2.21
N ILE A 86 -21.46 3.94 -2.74
CA ILE A 86 -20.37 4.42 -3.58
C ILE A 86 -20.44 3.74 -4.97
N LEU A 87 -19.74 4.29 -5.95
CA LEU A 87 -19.55 3.62 -7.24
C LEU A 87 -18.64 2.40 -7.06
N ARG A 88 -18.99 1.28 -7.71
CA ARG A 88 -18.16 0.08 -7.71
C ARG A 88 -16.88 0.34 -8.53
N PRO A 89 -15.68 0.12 -7.97
CA PRO A 89 -14.43 0.37 -8.69
C PRO A 89 -14.07 -0.71 -9.73
N GLN A 90 -14.75 -1.87 -9.76
CA GLN A 90 -14.47 -2.96 -10.72
C GLN A 90 -15.56 -3.18 -11.77
N CYS A 91 -16.80 -2.79 -11.50
CA CYS A 91 -17.97 -3.16 -12.31
C CYS A 91 -18.96 -2.00 -12.35
N SER A 92 -19.87 -2.01 -13.31
CA SER A 92 -20.97 -1.06 -13.38
C SER A 92 -21.91 -1.25 -12.19
N GLY A 93 -22.23 -0.17 -11.46
CA GLY A 93 -23.25 -0.19 -10.42
C GLY A 93 -22.84 0.49 -9.12
N ARG A 94 -23.77 0.48 -8.17
CA ARG A 94 -23.58 1.05 -6.82
C ARG A 94 -23.29 -0.04 -5.80
N PHE A 95 -22.50 0.31 -4.79
CA PHE A 95 -22.12 -0.54 -3.66
C PHE A 95 -22.71 0.05 -2.37
N PRO A 96 -23.74 -0.58 -1.78
CA PRO A 96 -24.28 -0.16 -0.50
C PRO A 96 -23.34 -0.58 0.64
N TRP A 97 -23.16 0.32 1.61
CA TRP A 97 -22.30 0.10 2.77
C TRP A 97 -22.88 0.72 4.05
N SER A 98 -22.48 0.19 5.20
CA SER A 98 -22.77 0.72 6.53
C SER A 98 -21.58 0.54 7.48
N ARG A 99 -21.42 1.44 8.44
CA ARG A 99 -20.49 1.33 9.56
C ARG A 99 -21.24 0.79 10.77
N ASP A 100 -20.69 -0.23 11.39
CA ASP A 100 -21.08 -0.70 12.70
C ASP A 100 -20.78 0.40 13.73
N SER A 101 -21.80 0.82 14.47
CA SER A 101 -21.73 1.88 15.47
C SER A 101 -20.92 1.50 16.71
N THR A 102 -20.61 0.21 16.89
CA THR A 102 -19.92 -0.36 18.06
C THR A 102 -18.40 -0.37 17.88
N ASN A 103 -17.92 -0.70 16.68
CA ASN A 103 -16.49 -0.91 16.42
C ASN A 103 -15.99 -0.19 15.15
N GLY A 104 -16.86 0.51 14.42
CA GLY A 104 -16.51 1.22 13.19
C GLY A 104 -16.26 0.32 11.98
N HIS A 105 -16.56 -0.98 12.06
CA HIS A 105 -16.42 -1.91 10.95
C HIS A 105 -17.40 -1.55 9.81
N VAL A 106 -16.90 -1.47 8.59
CA VAL A 106 -17.66 -1.28 7.36
C VAL A 106 -18.17 -2.62 6.83
N HIS A 107 -19.49 -2.76 6.75
CA HIS A 107 -20.18 -3.85 6.08
C HIS A 107 -20.65 -3.40 4.70
N GLY A 108 -20.61 -4.29 3.71
CA GLY A 108 -21.13 -4.01 2.38
C GLY A 108 -21.78 -5.22 1.72
N GLY A 109 -22.80 -4.95 0.90
CA GLY A 109 -23.63 -5.97 0.25
C GLY A 109 -23.13 -6.41 -1.13
N TYR A 110 -23.61 -7.58 -1.57
CA TYR A 110 -23.23 -8.26 -2.81
C TYR A 110 -24.27 -8.15 -3.92
N ASP A 111 -23.83 -8.04 -5.18
CA ASP A 111 -24.55 -8.64 -6.30
C ASP A 111 -23.62 -8.92 -7.50
N ALA A 112 -23.83 -10.06 -8.18
CA ALA A 112 -23.20 -10.47 -9.44
C ALA A 112 -21.65 -10.63 -9.49
N GLY A 113 -21.02 -11.12 -8.43
CA GLY A 113 -19.61 -11.59 -8.49
C GLY A 113 -18.53 -10.50 -8.53
N CYS A 114 -18.91 -9.23 -8.33
CA CYS A 114 -17.98 -8.11 -8.21
C CYS A 114 -17.94 -7.57 -6.77
N LEU A 115 -16.71 -7.46 -6.24
CA LEU A 115 -16.30 -6.94 -4.94
C LEU A 115 -16.98 -7.56 -3.70
N THR A 116 -16.28 -8.46 -3.02
CA THR A 116 -16.50 -8.83 -1.62
C THR A 116 -15.95 -7.76 -0.70
N LEU A 117 -16.75 -7.26 0.24
CA LEU A 117 -16.25 -6.66 1.48
C LEU A 117 -17.05 -7.23 2.65
N MET A 118 -16.43 -8.18 3.34
CA MET A 118 -16.77 -8.53 4.71
C MET A 118 -15.56 -8.20 5.57
N GLN A 119 -15.83 -7.65 6.75
CA GLN A 119 -14.86 -7.26 7.75
C GLN A 119 -14.87 -8.24 8.91
#